data_AF-A0A7X7U2E0-F1
#
_entry.id   AF-A0A7X7U2E0-F1
#
_cell.length_a   1.000
_cell.length_b   1.000
_cell.length_c   1.000
_cell.angle_alpha   90.00
_cell.angle_beta   90.00
_cell.angle_gamma   90.00
#
_symmetry.space_group_name_H-M   'P 1'
#
loop_
_entity.id
_entity.type
_entity.pdbx_description
1 polymer ?
#
loop_
_entity_poly.entity_id
_entity_poly.type
_entity_poly.pdbx_seq_one_letter_code
_entity_poly.pdbx_strand_id
1 'polypeptide(L)'
;MKGQLWLSVIVLLVSVGLASADPTVAQVTHRQFQAVNATGELTYAATQMVVLEGIVLNQPADMLDPTPNDSITAMYNLAAQWQFFFQGEGDDHAGTAVFMGQLYNNLPWVSPNGGYSNEQWIAEMSRLNAAQFAVGDRIRVTGYFLSYKGKCNVNEQHNNNPDHDFTIELLERGVGLPKPETVSLSELKDDQDRFVFDTERLVGGEYYQGRLIKIEDVNVVDPNAWGPNGTLTVTDGVHTLPVKLGRGNGIYPGAFNLSQPFDVIGILDQESTDLRGGYRLWVVNYDGNGKVLASYEHRMADQAAPPAEQKEAPQQ
;
A
#
# COMPACT_ATOMS: atom_id res chain seq x y z
N MET A 1 21.84 66.52 48.53
CA MET A 1 20.55 65.94 48.07
C MET A 1 20.79 65.20 46.76
N LYS A 2 20.51 63.90 46.76
CA LYS A 2 20.11 63.01 45.64
C LYS A 2 20.80 63.20 44.28
N GLY A 3 21.73 62.30 43.96
CA GLY A 3 22.09 61.94 42.59
C GLY A 3 21.74 60.46 42.37
N GLN A 4 20.65 60.18 41.66
CA GLN A 4 20.29 58.83 41.19
C GLN A 4 20.97 58.59 39.83
N LEU A 5 21.88 57.63 39.78
CA LEU A 5 22.36 57.05 38.52
C LEU A 5 21.49 55.84 38.21
N TRP A 6 20.62 55.94 37.21
CA TRP A 6 19.90 54.80 36.64
C TRP A 6 20.81 54.12 35.62
N LEU A 7 21.23 52.88 35.91
CA LEU A 7 21.87 52.00 34.94
C LEU A 7 20.76 51.27 34.17
N SER A 8 20.54 51.65 32.91
CA SER A 8 19.70 50.89 31.99
C SER A 8 20.49 49.68 31.46
N VAL A 9 20.16 48.49 31.94
CA VAL A 9 20.65 47.23 31.35
C VAL A 9 19.77 46.92 30.14
N ILE A 10 20.34 47.05 28.94
CA ILE A 10 19.74 46.53 27.70
C ILE A 10 20.09 45.04 27.64
N VAL A 11 19.09 44.18 27.90
CA VAL A 11 19.19 42.74 27.63
C VAL A 11 18.89 42.53 26.16
N LEU A 12 19.93 42.31 25.34
CA LEU A 12 19.76 41.76 24.00
C LEU A 12 19.40 40.27 24.16
N LEU A 13 18.11 39.94 24.02
CA LEU A 13 17.70 38.56 23.74
C LEU A 13 18.11 38.24 22.31
N VAL A 14 19.22 37.51 22.16
CA VAL A 14 19.55 36.82 20.91
C VAL A 14 18.61 35.62 20.85
N SER A 15 17.55 35.75 20.05
CA SER A 15 16.72 34.62 19.63
C SER A 15 17.60 33.72 18.75
N VAL A 16 18.23 32.71 19.35
CA VAL A 16 18.80 31.61 18.58
C VAL A 16 17.60 30.87 18.00
N GLY A 17 17.30 31.13 16.73
CA GLY A 17 16.35 30.30 16.00
C GLY A 17 16.85 28.87 16.10
N LEU A 18 16.06 28.00 16.75
CA LEU A 18 16.27 26.57 16.67
C LEU A 18 16.03 26.21 15.21
N ALA A 19 17.11 26.13 14.42
CA ALA A 19 17.05 25.48 13.12
C ALA A 19 16.79 24.01 13.42
N SER A 20 15.55 23.56 13.24
CA SER A 20 15.26 22.13 13.15
C SER A 20 16.09 21.58 12.00
N ALA A 21 16.88 20.55 12.26
CA ALA A 21 17.61 19.86 11.20
C ALA A 21 16.60 19.25 10.21
N ASP A 22 16.92 19.29 8.92
CA ASP A 22 16.13 18.63 7.88
C ASP A 22 15.97 17.14 8.21
N PRO A 23 14.84 16.51 7.84
CA PRO A 23 14.64 15.09 8.08
C PRO A 23 15.72 14.27 7.36
N THR A 24 16.20 13.23 8.04
CA THR A 24 17.07 12.22 7.40
C THR A 24 16.29 11.47 6.32
N VAL A 25 16.88 11.31 5.13
CA VAL A 25 16.28 10.66 3.97
C VAL A 25 17.24 9.61 3.42
N ALA A 26 16.73 8.43 3.05
CA ALA A 26 17.52 7.42 2.34
C ALA A 26 16.71 6.74 1.23
N GLN A 27 17.37 6.46 0.11
CA GLN A 27 16.85 5.50 -0.87
C GLN A 27 17.04 4.08 -0.34
N VAL A 28 15.98 3.30 -0.38
CA VAL A 28 15.94 1.92 0.13
C VAL A 28 15.19 1.03 -0.83
N THR A 29 15.42 -0.28 -0.70
CA THR A 29 14.59 -1.30 -1.36
C THR A 29 13.31 -1.52 -0.57
N HIS A 30 12.24 -1.93 -1.25
CA HIS A 30 11.01 -2.39 -0.60
C HIS A 30 11.29 -3.51 0.40
N ARG A 31 12.19 -4.46 0.05
CA ARG A 31 12.55 -5.57 0.95
C ARG A 31 13.20 -5.09 2.25
N GLN A 32 14.10 -4.11 2.19
CA GLN A 32 14.70 -3.51 3.39
C GLN A 32 13.66 -2.74 4.20
N PHE A 33 12.80 -1.99 3.53
CA PHE A 33 11.78 -1.15 4.17
C PHE A 33 10.71 -1.97 4.91
N GLN A 34 10.37 -3.15 4.38
CA GLN A 34 9.38 -4.06 4.96
C GLN A 34 9.98 -5.09 5.93
N ALA A 35 11.25 -4.96 6.34
CA ALA A 35 11.89 -5.91 7.23
C ALA A 35 11.21 -5.98 8.62
N VAL A 36 10.96 -7.19 9.12
CA VAL A 36 10.29 -7.47 10.40
C VAL A 36 11.15 -8.30 11.35
N ASN A 37 10.86 -8.25 12.65
CA ASN A 37 11.46 -9.09 13.67
C ASN A 37 10.62 -10.36 13.92
N ALA A 38 11.03 -11.18 14.91
CA ALA A 38 10.35 -12.43 15.28
C ALA A 38 8.90 -12.27 15.79
N THR A 39 8.51 -11.06 16.19
CA THR A 39 7.14 -10.73 16.59
C THR A 39 6.31 -10.13 15.46
N GLY A 40 6.88 -9.97 14.25
CA GLY A 40 6.22 -9.34 13.11
C GLY A 40 6.25 -7.80 13.15
N GLU A 41 6.98 -7.20 14.09
CA GLU A 41 7.13 -5.75 14.17
C GLU A 41 8.20 -5.29 13.19
N LEU A 42 7.99 -4.13 12.56
CA LEU A 42 8.95 -3.54 11.63
C LEU A 42 10.27 -3.20 12.33
N THR A 43 11.35 -3.34 11.57
CA THR A 43 12.72 -3.10 12.06
C THR A 43 13.43 -1.94 11.37
N TYR A 44 12.86 -1.40 10.28
CA TYR A 44 13.44 -0.26 9.58
C TYR A 44 13.37 1.01 10.45
N ALA A 45 14.53 1.55 10.82
CA ALA A 45 14.66 2.76 11.65
C ALA A 45 15.85 3.65 11.25
N ALA A 46 16.38 3.47 10.02
CA ALA A 46 17.62 4.11 9.60
C ALA A 46 17.46 5.62 9.31
N THR A 47 16.28 6.05 8.87
CA THR A 47 15.96 7.44 8.51
C THR A 47 14.52 7.80 8.87
N GLN A 48 14.20 9.10 8.80
CA GLN A 48 12.85 9.61 9.03
C GLN A 48 11.97 9.53 7.78
N MET A 49 12.56 9.69 6.60
CA MET A 49 11.91 9.54 5.31
C MET A 49 12.62 8.49 4.46
N VAL A 50 11.87 7.87 3.55
CA VAL A 50 12.38 6.91 2.58
C VAL A 50 12.12 7.39 1.15
N VAL A 51 13.00 6.96 0.25
CA VAL A 51 12.79 7.02 -1.21
C VAL A 51 12.69 5.59 -1.71
N LEU A 52 11.55 5.24 -2.32
CA LEU A 52 11.25 3.91 -2.88
C LEU A 52 10.87 4.06 -4.36
N GLU A 53 11.23 3.09 -5.18
CA GLU A 53 10.87 3.04 -6.60
C GLU A 53 10.22 1.71 -6.95
N GLY A 54 9.23 1.74 -7.82
CA GLY A 54 8.54 0.52 -8.23
C GLY A 54 7.40 0.76 -9.21
N ILE A 55 6.74 -0.34 -9.59
CA ILE A 55 5.62 -0.35 -10.54
C ILE A 55 4.28 -0.26 -9.82
N VAL A 56 3.43 0.69 -10.21
CA VAL A 56 2.09 0.88 -9.65
C VAL A 56 1.19 -0.31 -9.98
N LEU A 57 0.61 -0.93 -8.95
CA LEU A 57 -0.19 -2.15 -9.09
C LEU A 57 -1.70 -1.89 -9.24
N ASN A 58 -2.21 -0.76 -8.75
CA ASN A 58 -3.65 -0.48 -8.77
C ASN A 58 -3.97 1.00 -8.90
N GLN A 59 -5.16 1.30 -9.40
CA GLN A 59 -5.76 2.63 -9.27
C GLN A 59 -6.21 2.84 -7.82
N PRO A 60 -5.94 4.00 -7.19
CA PRO A 60 -6.34 4.23 -5.81
C PRO A 60 -7.85 4.14 -5.57
N ALA A 61 -8.65 4.67 -6.50
CA ALA A 61 -10.12 4.71 -6.40
C ALA A 61 -10.79 3.33 -6.53
N ASP A 62 -10.11 2.36 -7.16
CA ASP A 62 -10.59 0.97 -7.21
C ASP A 62 -10.35 0.25 -5.87
N MET A 63 -9.49 0.78 -5.00
CA MET A 63 -9.17 0.16 -3.71
C MET A 63 -9.96 0.77 -2.55
N LEU A 64 -9.96 2.11 -2.41
CA LEU A 64 -10.59 2.83 -1.29
C LEU A 64 -11.54 3.93 -1.77
N ASP A 65 -12.32 4.51 -0.85
CA ASP A 65 -13.28 5.59 -1.16
C ASP A 65 -12.64 6.97 -1.00
N PRO A 66 -12.30 7.71 -2.07
CA PRO A 66 -11.70 9.03 -1.94
C PRO A 66 -12.73 10.14 -1.70
N THR A 67 -14.02 9.82 -1.55
CA THR A 67 -15.11 10.83 -1.43
C THR A 67 -15.01 11.59 -0.11
N PRO A 68 -14.71 12.90 -0.12
CA PRO A 68 -14.51 13.66 1.11
C PRO A 68 -15.80 13.83 1.91
N ASN A 69 -15.70 13.70 3.24
CA ASN A 69 -16.78 14.01 4.17
C ASN A 69 -16.25 14.35 5.58
N ASP A 70 -15.93 15.62 5.81
CA ASP A 70 -15.49 16.16 7.09
C ASP A 70 -16.62 16.36 8.13
N SER A 71 -17.86 15.99 7.80
CA SER A 71 -18.98 16.04 8.76
C SER A 71 -19.03 14.82 9.68
N ILE A 72 -18.16 13.82 9.49
CA ILE A 72 -18.12 12.61 10.31
C ILE A 72 -17.48 12.94 11.66
N THR A 73 -18.26 12.85 12.73
CA THR A 73 -17.82 13.12 14.11
C THR A 73 -17.69 11.84 14.96
N ALA A 74 -18.07 10.69 14.41
CA ALA A 74 -17.97 9.42 15.10
C ALA A 74 -16.49 9.02 15.27
N MET A 75 -16.08 8.82 16.52
CA MET A 75 -14.73 8.37 16.87
C MET A 75 -14.40 7.05 16.16
N TYR A 76 -13.13 6.88 15.76
CA TYR A 76 -12.60 5.74 15.00
C TYR A 76 -13.00 5.65 13.51
N ASN A 77 -13.84 6.57 13.01
CA ASN A 77 -14.20 6.59 11.59
C ASN A 77 -13.36 7.60 10.82
N LEU A 78 -12.64 7.11 9.81
CA LEU A 78 -12.08 7.94 8.76
C LEU A 78 -13.16 8.23 7.71
N ALA A 79 -13.01 9.35 7.01
CA ALA A 79 -13.86 9.70 5.88
C ALA A 79 -13.25 9.17 4.57
N ALA A 80 -12.85 10.07 3.67
CA ALA A 80 -12.14 9.68 2.46
C ALA A 80 -10.83 8.96 2.77
N GLN A 81 -10.49 7.99 1.93
CA GLN A 81 -9.25 7.23 1.99
C GLN A 81 -8.72 7.01 0.58
N TRP A 82 -7.42 7.01 0.45
CA TRP A 82 -6.72 6.88 -0.82
C TRP A 82 -5.49 6.00 -0.61
N GLN A 83 -5.35 4.94 -1.40
CA GLN A 83 -4.23 4.01 -1.28
C GLN A 83 -3.90 3.35 -2.60
N PHE A 84 -2.62 3.21 -2.90
CA PHE A 84 -2.14 2.31 -3.94
C PHE A 84 -0.93 1.51 -3.46
N PHE A 85 -0.69 0.38 -4.11
CA PHE A 85 0.54 -0.39 -3.97
C PHE A 85 1.45 -0.17 -5.16
N PHE A 86 2.74 -0.19 -4.89
CA PHE A 86 3.77 -0.27 -5.92
C PHE A 86 4.81 -1.32 -5.52
N GLN A 87 5.31 -2.03 -6.52
CA GLN A 87 6.15 -3.21 -6.34
C GLN A 87 7.58 -2.95 -6.81
N GLY A 88 8.55 -3.40 -6.03
CA GLY A 88 9.95 -3.41 -6.42
C GLY A 88 10.22 -4.30 -7.64
N GLU A 89 11.34 -4.04 -8.29
CA GLU A 89 11.77 -4.73 -9.51
C GLU A 89 13.06 -5.52 -9.29
N GLY A 90 13.28 -6.53 -10.14
CA GLY A 90 14.48 -7.39 -10.05
C GLY A 90 14.57 -8.09 -8.69
N ASP A 91 15.69 -7.89 -7.99
CA ASP A 91 15.96 -8.51 -6.70
C ASP A 91 15.21 -7.83 -5.52
N ASP A 92 14.54 -6.69 -5.76
CA ASP A 92 13.70 -6.04 -4.75
C ASP A 92 12.33 -6.71 -4.62
N HIS A 93 12.35 -7.91 -4.02
CA HIS A 93 11.20 -8.80 -3.92
C HIS A 93 10.27 -8.39 -2.76
N ALA A 94 9.56 -7.27 -2.94
CA ALA A 94 8.51 -6.79 -2.04
C ALA A 94 7.67 -5.68 -2.71
N GLY A 95 6.62 -5.23 -2.05
CA GLY A 95 5.91 -4.00 -2.42
C GLY A 95 5.54 -3.16 -1.21
N THR A 96 5.03 -1.96 -1.46
CA THR A 96 4.70 -1.00 -0.39
C THR A 96 3.41 -0.26 -0.72
N ALA A 97 2.60 -0.02 0.31
CA ALA A 97 1.43 0.84 0.20
C ALA A 97 1.84 2.30 0.43
N VAL A 98 1.23 3.19 -0.34
CA VAL A 98 1.16 4.62 -0.01
C VAL A 98 -0.27 4.90 0.42
N PHE A 99 -0.46 5.47 1.61
CA PHE A 99 -1.79 5.65 2.20
C PHE A 99 -2.03 7.10 2.62
N MET A 100 -3.25 7.57 2.36
CA MET A 100 -3.82 8.82 2.85
C MET A 100 -5.22 8.60 3.41
N GLY A 101 -5.53 9.29 4.50
CA GLY A 101 -6.83 9.25 5.15
C GLY A 101 -7.29 10.64 5.58
N GLN A 102 -8.56 10.94 5.30
CA GLN A 102 -9.24 12.13 5.81
C GLN A 102 -9.73 11.85 7.24
N LEU A 103 -9.69 12.88 8.09
CA LEU A 103 -10.12 12.83 9.48
C LEU A 103 -9.34 11.87 10.39
N TYR A 104 -8.01 11.82 10.24
CA TYR A 104 -7.17 11.11 11.20
C TYR A 104 -7.35 11.60 12.65
N ASN A 105 -7.75 12.86 12.83
CA ASN A 105 -8.12 13.43 14.13
C ASN A 105 -9.38 12.82 14.77
N ASN A 106 -10.13 11.95 14.08
CA ASN A 106 -11.17 11.11 14.69
C ASN A 106 -10.59 9.91 15.47
N LEU A 107 -9.27 9.66 15.36
CA LEU A 107 -8.58 8.67 16.17
C LEU A 107 -8.09 9.32 17.47
N PRO A 108 -8.39 8.73 18.65
CA PRO A 108 -8.12 9.37 19.93
C PRO A 108 -6.63 9.56 20.27
N TRP A 109 -5.75 8.92 19.50
CA TRP A 109 -4.29 9.02 19.62
C TRP A 109 -3.65 9.97 18.59
N VAL A 110 -4.44 10.65 17.75
CA VAL A 110 -3.96 11.65 16.78
C VAL A 110 -4.30 13.05 17.29
N SER A 111 -3.45 14.03 16.95
CA SER A 111 -3.70 15.44 17.26
C SER A 111 -5.06 15.90 16.72
N PRO A 112 -5.85 16.70 17.47
CA PRO A 112 -7.13 17.24 16.99
C PRO A 112 -7.01 18.04 15.68
N ASN A 113 -5.82 18.58 15.39
CA ASN A 113 -5.56 19.36 14.19
C ASN A 113 -5.09 18.51 13.00
N GLY A 114 -4.86 17.20 13.16
CA GLY A 114 -4.29 16.32 12.14
C GLY A 114 -5.29 15.83 11.07
N GLY A 115 -6.47 16.43 10.97
CA GLY A 115 -7.50 16.07 10.00
C GLY A 115 -7.62 17.07 8.86
N TYR A 116 -7.91 16.58 7.66
CA TYR A 116 -8.22 17.40 6.49
C TYR A 116 -9.72 17.77 6.42
N SER A 117 -10.03 19.05 6.18
CA SER A 117 -11.36 19.45 5.68
C SER A 117 -11.61 18.89 4.27
N ASN A 118 -12.84 18.99 3.76
CA ASN A 118 -13.14 18.57 2.39
C ASN A 118 -12.29 19.33 1.36
N GLU A 119 -12.16 20.65 1.52
CA GLU A 119 -11.37 21.49 0.61
C GLU A 119 -9.88 21.14 0.66
N GLN A 120 -9.35 20.92 1.87
CA GLN A 120 -7.95 20.52 2.02
C GLN A 120 -7.71 19.13 1.42
N TRP A 121 -8.59 18.17 1.67
CA TRP A 121 -8.50 16.84 1.07
C TRP A 121 -8.50 16.89 -0.46
N ILE A 122 -9.38 17.70 -1.07
CA ILE A 122 -9.43 17.87 -2.52
C ILE A 122 -8.12 18.49 -3.05
N ALA A 123 -7.54 19.44 -2.32
CA ALA A 123 -6.25 20.02 -2.67
C ALA A 123 -5.12 18.98 -2.62
N GLU A 124 -5.08 18.16 -1.55
CA GLU A 124 -4.10 17.08 -1.40
C GLU A 124 -4.25 16.01 -2.48
N MET A 125 -5.48 15.58 -2.77
CA MET A 125 -5.71 14.64 -3.87
C MET A 125 -5.30 15.24 -5.22
N SER A 126 -5.49 16.54 -5.44
CA SER A 126 -5.02 17.21 -6.66
C SER A 126 -3.49 17.24 -6.74
N ARG A 127 -2.81 17.51 -5.62
CA ARG A 127 -1.35 17.52 -5.49
C ARG A 127 -0.76 16.13 -5.76
N LEU A 128 -1.26 15.10 -5.08
CA LEU A 128 -0.75 13.74 -5.18
C LEU A 128 -0.99 13.11 -6.57
N ASN A 129 -2.11 13.45 -7.21
CA ASN A 129 -2.43 12.94 -8.54
C ASN A 129 -1.90 13.84 -9.69
N ALA A 130 -1.15 14.91 -9.39
CA ALA A 130 -0.63 15.85 -10.40
C ALA A 130 0.33 15.18 -11.39
N ALA A 131 1.05 14.14 -10.97
CA ALA A 131 1.92 13.35 -11.85
C ALA A 131 1.14 12.49 -12.88
N GLN A 132 -0.17 12.29 -12.65
CA GLN A 132 -1.04 11.47 -13.49
C GLN A 132 -0.44 10.09 -13.77
N PHE A 133 0.09 9.43 -12.73
CA PHE A 133 0.56 8.06 -12.82
C PHE A 133 -0.63 7.11 -13.03
N ALA A 134 -0.37 5.96 -13.64
CA ALA A 134 -1.35 4.93 -13.89
C ALA A 134 -0.80 3.55 -13.49
N VAL A 135 -1.69 2.56 -13.45
CA VAL A 135 -1.31 1.15 -13.29
C VAL A 135 -0.28 0.75 -14.35
N GLY A 136 0.81 0.13 -13.92
CA GLY A 136 1.92 -0.26 -14.79
C GLY A 136 2.95 0.85 -15.08
N ASP A 137 2.77 2.05 -14.54
CA ASP A 137 3.82 3.09 -14.55
C ASP A 137 4.87 2.79 -13.48
N ARG A 138 6.12 3.16 -13.77
CA ARG A 138 7.20 3.22 -12.78
C ARG A 138 7.22 4.59 -12.11
N ILE A 139 7.22 4.59 -10.79
CA ILE A 139 7.23 5.81 -9.98
C ILE A 139 8.34 5.78 -8.94
N ARG A 140 8.64 6.96 -8.39
CA ARG A 140 9.37 7.14 -7.14
C ARG A 140 8.47 7.79 -6.11
N VAL A 141 8.52 7.30 -4.88
CA VAL A 141 7.80 7.88 -3.74
C VAL A 141 8.83 8.30 -2.70
N THR A 142 8.75 9.56 -2.25
CA THR A 142 9.56 10.08 -1.15
C THR A 142 8.65 10.56 -0.03
N GLY A 143 8.77 10.01 1.17
CA GLY A 143 7.87 10.36 2.28
C GLY A 143 8.26 9.78 3.63
N TYR A 144 7.55 10.24 4.67
CA TYR A 144 7.57 9.60 5.98
C TYR A 144 6.79 8.28 5.96
N PHE A 145 6.81 7.56 7.07
CA PHE A 145 6.16 6.26 7.16
C PHE A 145 5.68 5.94 8.57
N LEU A 146 4.73 5.01 8.65
CA LEU A 146 4.29 4.36 9.89
C LEU A 146 4.00 2.88 9.66
N SER A 147 4.17 2.10 10.71
CA SER A 147 3.68 0.73 10.77
C SER A 147 2.14 0.71 10.89
N TYR A 148 1.49 -0.17 10.16
CA TYR A 148 0.09 -0.50 10.37
C TYR A 148 -0.14 -2.00 10.17
N LYS A 149 -0.43 -2.70 11.28
CA LYS A 149 -0.93 -4.09 11.29
C LYS A 149 -0.15 -5.09 10.40
N GLY A 150 1.18 -5.03 10.49
CA GLY A 150 2.11 -5.94 9.81
C GLY A 150 2.85 -5.33 8.62
N LYS A 151 2.50 -4.10 8.21
CA LYS A 151 3.12 -3.41 7.08
C LYS A 151 3.72 -2.06 7.43
N CYS A 152 4.75 -1.66 6.70
CA CYS A 152 5.20 -0.27 6.65
C CYS A 152 4.54 0.44 5.47
N ASN A 153 3.86 1.55 5.72
CA ASN A 153 3.24 2.35 4.67
C ASN A 153 3.92 3.71 4.60
N VAL A 154 4.15 4.21 3.38
CA VAL A 154 4.49 5.62 3.19
C VAL A 154 3.23 6.45 3.42
N ASN A 155 3.30 7.42 4.33
CA ASN A 155 2.20 8.32 4.68
C ASN A 155 2.74 9.58 5.38
N GLU A 156 1.83 10.45 5.82
CA GLU A 156 2.16 11.73 6.46
C GLU A 156 2.22 11.63 8.00
N GLN A 157 2.37 10.41 8.55
CA GLN A 157 2.37 10.12 10.00
C GLN A 157 1.15 10.68 10.74
N HIS A 158 -0.02 10.71 10.09
CA HIS A 158 -1.25 11.30 10.61
C HIS A 158 -1.13 12.81 10.93
N ASN A 159 -0.26 13.52 10.22
CA ASN A 159 -0.02 14.95 10.35
C ASN A 159 -0.29 15.66 9.03
N ASN A 160 -1.17 16.65 9.04
CA ASN A 160 -1.55 17.45 7.86
C ASN A 160 -0.71 18.73 7.70
N ASN A 161 0.38 18.88 8.44
CA ASN A 161 1.37 19.93 8.17
C ASN A 161 2.08 19.62 6.84
N PRO A 162 2.17 20.57 5.89
CA PRO A 162 2.89 20.38 4.63
C PRO A 162 4.34 19.87 4.75
N ASP A 163 5.00 20.06 5.89
CA ASP A 163 6.33 19.47 6.15
C ASP A 163 6.33 17.93 6.20
N HIS A 164 5.15 17.30 6.34
CA HIS A 164 4.95 15.85 6.33
C HIS A 164 4.47 15.31 4.98
N ASP A 165 4.23 16.17 3.99
CA ASP A 165 3.82 15.77 2.65
C ASP A 165 4.82 14.76 2.07
N PHE A 166 4.30 13.67 1.51
CA PHE A 166 5.08 12.83 0.62
C PHE A 166 4.91 13.28 -0.84
N THR A 167 5.87 12.89 -1.67
CA THR A 167 5.88 13.20 -3.11
C THR A 167 5.85 11.94 -3.94
N ILE A 168 5.24 12.03 -5.12
CA ILE A 168 5.20 10.98 -6.13
C ILE A 168 5.74 11.55 -7.42
N GLU A 169 6.83 10.98 -7.91
CA GLU A 169 7.42 11.31 -9.20
C GLU A 169 7.14 10.18 -10.18
N LEU A 170 6.65 10.52 -11.37
CA LEU A 170 6.53 9.57 -12.46
C LEU A 170 7.88 9.43 -13.17
N LEU A 171 8.46 8.23 -13.13
CA LEU A 171 9.77 7.95 -13.74
C LEU A 171 9.63 7.46 -15.17
N GLU A 172 8.69 6.54 -15.42
CA GLU A 172 8.47 5.96 -16.74
C GLU A 172 7.00 5.52 -16.91
N ARG A 173 6.40 5.85 -18.06
CA ARG A 173 5.02 5.46 -18.37
C ARG A 173 4.95 4.09 -19.02
N GLY A 174 3.94 3.31 -18.67
CA GLY A 174 3.56 2.11 -19.40
C GLY A 174 4.67 1.06 -19.48
N VAL A 175 5.48 0.94 -18.43
CA VAL A 175 6.44 -0.17 -18.27
C VAL A 175 5.71 -1.51 -18.34
N GLY A 176 4.46 -1.53 -17.86
CA GLY A 176 3.62 -2.70 -17.77
C GLY A 176 3.65 -3.25 -16.35
N LEU A 177 2.60 -4.00 -16.00
CA LEU A 177 2.55 -4.67 -14.71
C LEU A 177 3.58 -5.80 -14.66
N PRO A 178 4.17 -6.07 -13.48
CA PRO A 178 4.92 -7.30 -13.27
C PRO A 178 4.03 -8.50 -13.59
N LYS A 179 4.60 -9.53 -14.22
CA LYS A 179 3.88 -10.80 -14.37
C LYS A 179 3.56 -11.33 -12.96
N PRO A 180 2.30 -11.67 -12.65
CA PRO A 180 1.95 -12.25 -11.36
C PRO A 180 2.74 -13.54 -11.12
N GLU A 181 3.31 -13.66 -9.92
CA GLU A 181 3.99 -14.89 -9.50
C GLU A 181 2.94 -15.93 -9.11
N THR A 182 3.01 -17.13 -9.68
CA THR A 182 2.13 -18.24 -9.29
C THR A 182 2.55 -18.74 -7.91
N VAL A 183 1.62 -18.73 -6.96
CA VAL A 183 1.82 -19.13 -5.57
C VAL A 183 0.72 -20.10 -5.18
N SER A 184 1.08 -21.26 -4.62
CA SER A 184 0.09 -22.18 -4.07
C SER A 184 -0.31 -21.79 -2.63
N LEU A 185 -1.49 -22.20 -2.19
CA LEU A 185 -1.90 -21.95 -0.80
C LEU A 185 -1.00 -22.64 0.23
N SER A 186 -0.37 -23.77 -0.13
CA SER A 186 0.60 -24.47 0.74
C SER A 186 1.95 -23.77 0.85
N GLU A 187 2.27 -22.80 -0.03
CA GLU A 187 3.43 -21.93 0.17
C GLU A 187 3.14 -20.84 1.20
N LEU A 188 1.87 -20.42 1.32
CA LEU A 188 1.43 -19.41 2.26
C LEU A 188 1.05 -20.00 3.63
N LYS A 189 0.75 -21.30 3.68
CA LYS A 189 0.16 -21.95 4.86
C LYS A 189 0.73 -23.35 5.12
N ASP A 190 0.73 -23.73 6.40
CA ASP A 190 1.09 -25.06 6.86
C ASP A 190 -0.08 -26.06 6.76
N ASP A 191 0.19 -27.34 7.03
CA ASP A 191 -0.78 -28.44 7.00
C ASP A 191 -1.99 -28.26 7.94
N GLN A 192 -1.94 -27.29 8.85
CA GLN A 192 -3.04 -26.94 9.75
C GLN A 192 -3.78 -25.66 9.29
N ASP A 193 -3.59 -25.24 8.04
CA ASP A 193 -4.17 -24.03 7.44
C ASP A 193 -3.77 -22.74 8.17
N ARG A 194 -2.60 -22.72 8.83
CA ARG A 194 -2.03 -21.53 9.49
C ARG A 194 -1.00 -20.87 8.60
N PHE A 195 -0.93 -19.54 8.63
CA PHE A 195 0.05 -18.82 7.83
C PHE A 195 1.50 -19.16 8.20
N VAL A 196 2.32 -19.34 7.18
CA VAL A 196 3.78 -19.45 7.31
C VAL A 196 4.33 -18.04 7.46
N PHE A 197 4.95 -17.77 8.60
CA PHE A 197 5.64 -16.52 8.91
C PHE A 197 7.14 -16.73 8.91
N ASP A 198 7.87 -15.86 8.22
CA ASP A 198 9.33 -15.92 8.14
C ASP A 198 9.92 -14.51 8.24
N THR A 199 10.74 -14.31 9.29
CA THR A 199 11.39 -13.04 9.58
C THR A 199 12.45 -12.65 8.53
N GLU A 200 13.05 -13.64 7.87
CA GLU A 200 14.05 -13.40 6.82
C GLU A 200 13.40 -13.04 5.46
N ARG A 201 12.05 -13.15 5.40
CA ARG A 201 11.23 -12.92 4.21
C ARG A 201 11.77 -13.72 3.03
N LEU A 202 11.93 -15.02 3.21
CA LEU A 202 12.36 -15.97 2.18
C LEU A 202 11.22 -16.91 1.76
N VAL A 203 10.21 -17.10 2.62
CA VAL A 203 9.03 -17.93 2.36
C VAL A 203 7.76 -17.32 2.96
N GLY A 204 6.60 -17.91 2.63
CA GLY A 204 5.34 -17.56 3.28
C GLY A 204 4.79 -16.18 2.91
N GLY A 205 3.89 -15.67 3.73
CA GLY A 205 3.20 -14.40 3.47
C GLY A 205 4.15 -13.20 3.40
N GLU A 206 5.20 -13.19 4.23
CA GLU A 206 6.19 -12.11 4.26
C GLU A 206 6.97 -11.95 2.96
N TYR A 207 7.30 -13.05 2.28
CA TYR A 207 8.02 -13.02 1.01
C TYR A 207 7.19 -12.34 -0.09
N TYR A 208 5.89 -12.65 -0.15
CA TYR A 208 4.99 -12.15 -1.20
C TYR A 208 4.28 -10.83 -0.85
N GLN A 209 4.46 -10.32 0.36
CA GLN A 209 3.75 -9.17 0.88
C GLN A 209 3.95 -7.90 0.03
N GLY A 210 2.83 -7.31 -0.44
CA GLY A 210 2.78 -6.11 -1.28
C GLY A 210 2.95 -6.38 -2.78
N ARG A 211 3.07 -7.64 -3.19
CA ARG A 211 3.30 -8.04 -4.58
C ARG A 211 2.03 -8.53 -5.28
N LEU A 212 2.04 -8.47 -6.61
CA LEU A 212 1.03 -9.09 -7.46
C LEU A 212 1.30 -10.60 -7.57
N ILE A 213 0.37 -11.42 -7.10
CA ILE A 213 0.47 -12.88 -7.16
C ILE A 213 -0.76 -13.49 -7.83
N LYS A 214 -0.61 -14.73 -8.30
CA LYS A 214 -1.67 -15.57 -8.85
C LYS A 214 -1.81 -16.84 -8.02
N ILE A 215 -3.06 -17.17 -7.67
CA ILE A 215 -3.40 -18.45 -7.03
C ILE A 215 -4.33 -19.18 -7.98
N GLU A 216 -3.93 -20.39 -8.37
CA GLU A 216 -4.60 -21.17 -9.42
C GLU A 216 -5.61 -22.17 -8.85
N ASP A 217 -6.63 -22.49 -9.66
CA ASP A 217 -7.56 -23.60 -9.42
C ASP A 217 -8.29 -23.59 -8.05
N VAL A 218 -8.71 -22.41 -7.58
CA VAL A 218 -9.46 -22.27 -6.32
C VAL A 218 -10.96 -22.12 -6.54
N ASN A 219 -11.73 -22.32 -5.47
CA ASN A 219 -13.17 -22.09 -5.43
C ASN A 219 -13.54 -21.09 -4.33
N VAL A 220 -14.58 -20.28 -4.54
CA VAL A 220 -15.18 -19.48 -3.46
C VAL A 220 -15.95 -20.39 -2.53
N VAL A 221 -15.72 -20.30 -1.22
CA VAL A 221 -16.45 -21.06 -0.20
C VAL A 221 -17.89 -20.59 -0.08
N ASP A 222 -18.11 -19.27 0.04
CA ASP A 222 -19.43 -18.64 0.06
C ASP A 222 -19.40 -17.31 -0.72
N PRO A 223 -20.15 -17.16 -1.82
CA PRO A 223 -20.19 -15.93 -2.62
C PRO A 223 -21.09 -14.84 -2.02
N ASN A 224 -21.79 -15.07 -0.91
CA ASN A 224 -22.76 -14.11 -0.34
C ASN A 224 -22.14 -12.75 0.03
N ALA A 225 -20.83 -12.70 0.31
CA ALA A 225 -20.11 -11.47 0.60
C ALA A 225 -19.61 -10.74 -0.67
N TRP A 226 -20.01 -11.17 -1.87
CA TRP A 226 -19.63 -10.51 -3.12
C TRP A 226 -20.20 -9.09 -3.20
N GLY A 227 -19.30 -8.12 -3.35
CA GLY A 227 -19.62 -6.71 -3.55
C GLY A 227 -18.47 -5.80 -3.13
N PRO A 228 -18.61 -4.48 -3.33
CA PRO A 228 -17.58 -3.53 -2.95
C PRO A 228 -17.20 -3.67 -1.48
N ASN A 229 -15.90 -3.72 -1.19
CA ASN A 229 -15.35 -3.94 0.16
C ASN A 229 -15.72 -5.30 0.78
N GLY A 230 -16.33 -6.22 0.02
CA GLY A 230 -16.62 -7.57 0.47
C GLY A 230 -15.35 -8.37 0.77
N THR A 231 -15.46 -9.39 1.62
CA THR A 231 -14.38 -10.35 1.84
C THR A 231 -14.92 -11.74 1.54
N LEU A 232 -14.33 -12.40 0.56
CA LEU A 232 -14.59 -13.80 0.24
C LEU A 232 -13.54 -14.68 0.92
N THR A 233 -13.81 -15.97 0.97
CA THR A 233 -12.81 -17.00 1.25
C THR A 233 -12.67 -17.89 0.03
N VAL A 234 -11.45 -18.07 -0.46
CA VAL A 234 -11.14 -19.05 -1.51
C VAL A 234 -10.45 -20.28 -0.93
N THR A 235 -10.59 -21.43 -1.58
CA THR A 235 -10.00 -22.69 -1.14
C THR A 235 -9.57 -23.58 -2.31
N ASP A 236 -8.47 -24.31 -2.12
CA ASP A 236 -8.01 -25.41 -2.98
C ASP A 236 -8.58 -26.79 -2.54
N GLY A 237 -9.46 -26.80 -1.52
CA GLY A 237 -9.99 -28.01 -0.87
C GLY A 237 -9.22 -28.46 0.37
N VAL A 238 -8.05 -27.89 0.64
CA VAL A 238 -7.21 -28.18 1.82
C VAL A 238 -6.98 -26.91 2.65
N HIS A 239 -6.51 -25.86 2.01
CA HIS A 239 -6.19 -24.56 2.60
C HIS A 239 -7.23 -23.51 2.21
N THR A 240 -7.25 -22.41 2.96
CA THR A 240 -8.13 -21.26 2.70
C THR A 240 -7.37 -19.95 2.64
N LEU A 241 -7.83 -18.98 1.86
CA LEU A 241 -7.28 -17.62 1.88
C LEU A 241 -8.41 -16.57 1.81
N PRO A 242 -8.39 -15.54 2.67
CA PRO A 242 -9.28 -14.40 2.51
C PRO A 242 -8.95 -13.61 1.24
N VAL A 243 -9.97 -13.31 0.44
CA VAL A 243 -9.89 -12.41 -0.72
C VAL A 243 -10.69 -11.15 -0.44
N LYS A 244 -10.02 -10.02 -0.30
CA LYS A 244 -10.65 -8.71 -0.16
C LYS A 244 -11.00 -8.16 -1.53
N LEU A 245 -12.26 -7.78 -1.71
CA LEU A 245 -12.74 -7.16 -2.92
C LEU A 245 -12.64 -5.64 -2.79
N GLY A 246 -12.08 -5.00 -3.82
CA GLY A 246 -12.07 -3.56 -3.98
C GLY A 246 -13.44 -3.02 -4.39
N ARG A 247 -13.42 -1.94 -5.14
CA ARG A 247 -14.58 -1.13 -5.52
C ARG A 247 -14.65 -0.88 -7.02
N GLY A 248 -13.76 -1.51 -7.80
CA GLY A 248 -13.74 -1.37 -9.25
C GLY A 248 -15.06 -1.83 -9.89
N ASN A 249 -15.32 -1.30 -11.08
CA ASN A 249 -16.65 -1.35 -11.72
C ASN A 249 -17.24 -2.75 -11.96
N GLY A 250 -16.45 -3.83 -12.01
CA GLY A 250 -17.00 -5.18 -12.15
C GLY A 250 -17.30 -5.90 -10.83
N ILE A 251 -17.07 -5.24 -9.69
CA ILE A 251 -17.41 -5.76 -8.36
C ILE A 251 -18.70 -5.07 -7.91
N TYR A 252 -19.85 -5.65 -8.26
CA TYR A 252 -21.17 -5.16 -7.85
C TYR A 252 -22.13 -6.32 -7.54
N PRO A 253 -23.20 -6.09 -6.76
CA PRO A 253 -24.20 -7.12 -6.47
C PRO A 253 -24.77 -7.75 -7.75
N GLY A 254 -24.69 -9.07 -7.85
CA GLY A 254 -25.15 -9.84 -9.03
C GLY A 254 -24.12 -10.03 -10.14
N ALA A 255 -22.91 -9.49 -10.02
CA ALA A 255 -21.83 -9.69 -11.01
C ALA A 255 -21.10 -11.05 -10.86
N PHE A 256 -21.29 -11.74 -9.74
CA PHE A 256 -20.60 -13.01 -9.48
C PHE A 256 -21.03 -14.09 -10.48
N ASN A 257 -20.07 -14.61 -11.24
CA ASN A 257 -20.29 -15.63 -12.27
C ASN A 257 -19.23 -16.76 -12.26
N LEU A 258 -18.44 -16.87 -11.18
CA LEU A 258 -17.39 -17.89 -11.02
C LEU A 258 -18.02 -19.19 -10.47
N SER A 259 -18.31 -20.14 -11.36
CA SER A 259 -19.05 -21.38 -11.04
C SER A 259 -18.24 -22.67 -11.20
N GLN A 260 -17.00 -22.56 -11.64
CA GLN A 260 -15.99 -23.61 -11.77
C GLN A 260 -14.72 -23.14 -11.05
N PRO A 261 -13.77 -24.03 -10.75
CA PRO A 261 -12.44 -23.60 -10.30
C PRO A 261 -11.88 -22.50 -11.21
N PHE A 262 -11.25 -21.52 -10.58
CA PHE A 262 -10.81 -20.29 -11.25
C PHE A 262 -9.51 -19.80 -10.62
N ASP A 263 -8.78 -18.97 -11.37
CA ASP A 263 -7.57 -18.33 -10.86
C ASP A 263 -7.91 -17.00 -10.19
N VAL A 264 -7.18 -16.61 -9.15
CA VAL A 264 -7.27 -15.29 -8.53
C VAL A 264 -5.96 -14.55 -8.74
N ILE A 265 -6.01 -13.32 -9.23
CA ILE A 265 -4.84 -12.44 -9.31
C ILE A 265 -5.12 -11.18 -8.49
N GLY A 266 -4.22 -10.88 -7.56
CA GLY A 266 -4.37 -9.71 -6.70
C GLY A 266 -3.09 -9.38 -5.95
N ILE A 267 -3.18 -8.38 -5.08
CA ILE A 267 -2.04 -7.89 -4.29
C ILE A 267 -2.06 -8.61 -2.95
N LEU A 268 -0.99 -9.34 -2.60
CA LEU A 268 -0.93 -9.98 -1.28
C LEU A 268 -0.72 -8.91 -0.20
N ASP A 269 -1.62 -8.91 0.78
CA ASP A 269 -1.71 -7.90 1.82
C ASP A 269 -1.78 -8.51 3.21
N GLN A 270 -1.38 -7.74 4.23
CA GLN A 270 -1.51 -8.09 5.63
C GLN A 270 -2.08 -6.88 6.36
N GLU A 271 -3.18 -7.11 7.07
CA GLU A 271 -3.78 -6.07 7.91
C GLU A 271 -4.34 -6.72 9.18
N SER A 272 -3.44 -7.28 9.99
CA SER A 272 -3.76 -8.03 11.20
C SER A 272 -3.03 -7.53 12.44
N THR A 273 -3.68 -7.63 13.60
CA THR A 273 -3.04 -7.37 14.90
C THR A 273 -2.15 -8.52 15.39
N ASP A 274 -2.23 -9.70 14.77
CA ASP A 274 -1.34 -10.84 15.08
C ASP A 274 0.08 -10.65 14.53
N LEU A 275 0.26 -9.72 13.57
CA LEU A 275 1.52 -9.34 12.89
C LEU A 275 2.29 -10.48 12.18
N ARG A 276 1.94 -11.74 12.43
CA ARG A 276 2.55 -12.94 11.84
C ARG A 276 1.59 -13.74 10.97
N GLY A 277 0.38 -13.23 10.78
CA GLY A 277 -0.68 -13.87 10.03
C GLY A 277 -1.72 -12.88 9.58
N GLY A 278 -2.89 -13.38 9.17
CA GLY A 278 -3.98 -12.56 8.63
C GLY A 278 -3.66 -11.94 7.27
N TYR A 279 -2.84 -12.63 6.47
CA TYR A 279 -2.64 -12.26 5.08
C TYR A 279 -3.94 -12.47 4.29
N ARG A 280 -4.12 -11.65 3.26
CA ARG A 280 -5.27 -11.67 2.36
C ARG A 280 -4.83 -11.29 0.96
N LEU A 281 -5.56 -11.73 -0.06
CA LEU A 281 -5.35 -11.29 -1.43
C LEU A 281 -6.34 -10.16 -1.74
N TRP A 282 -5.87 -8.99 -2.16
CA TRP A 282 -6.74 -7.87 -2.52
C TRP A 282 -6.95 -7.81 -4.04
N VAL A 283 -8.18 -8.05 -4.47
CA VAL A 283 -8.61 -7.95 -5.86
C VAL A 283 -9.37 -6.65 -6.04
N VAL A 284 -8.76 -5.67 -6.71
CA VAL A 284 -9.27 -4.29 -6.77
C VAL A 284 -10.44 -4.11 -7.75
N ASN A 285 -10.53 -4.96 -8.78
CA ASN A 285 -11.57 -4.93 -9.78
C ASN A 285 -11.79 -6.34 -10.36
N TYR A 286 -12.85 -6.51 -11.13
CA TYR A 286 -13.15 -7.74 -11.87
C TYR A 286 -13.61 -7.38 -13.29
N ASP A 287 -13.17 -8.10 -14.32
CA ASP A 287 -13.60 -7.83 -15.70
C ASP A 287 -14.76 -8.71 -16.18
N GLY A 288 -15.31 -9.56 -15.31
CA GLY A 288 -16.49 -10.38 -15.61
C GLY A 288 -16.21 -11.64 -16.42
N ASN A 289 -14.96 -12.02 -16.68
CA ASN A 289 -14.61 -13.08 -17.63
C ASN A 289 -15.05 -14.51 -17.24
N GLY A 290 -15.40 -14.75 -15.97
CA GLY A 290 -15.91 -16.04 -15.46
C GLY A 290 -14.84 -17.12 -15.22
N LYS A 291 -13.55 -16.80 -15.35
CA LYS A 291 -12.42 -17.75 -15.28
C LYS A 291 -11.26 -17.28 -14.41
N VAL A 292 -11.05 -15.98 -14.29
CA VAL A 292 -9.97 -15.37 -13.49
C VAL A 292 -10.56 -14.19 -12.72
N LEU A 293 -10.56 -14.28 -11.39
CA LEU A 293 -10.94 -13.18 -10.51
C LEU A 293 -9.78 -12.18 -10.43
N ALA A 294 -9.81 -11.19 -11.31
CA ALA A 294 -8.78 -10.17 -11.43
C ALA A 294 -9.30 -8.92 -12.15
N SER A 295 -8.60 -7.80 -11.98
CA SER A 295 -8.74 -6.67 -12.90
C SER A 295 -8.31 -7.10 -14.32
N TYR A 296 -8.79 -6.39 -15.34
CA TYR A 296 -8.41 -6.67 -16.73
C TYR A 296 -6.89 -6.58 -16.90
N GLU A 297 -6.28 -5.53 -16.37
CA GLU A 297 -4.85 -5.24 -16.45
C GLU A 297 -4.01 -6.35 -15.82
N HIS A 298 -4.40 -6.83 -14.62
CA HIS A 298 -3.73 -7.93 -13.95
C HIS A 298 -3.83 -9.24 -14.74
N ARG A 299 -5.01 -9.54 -15.31
CA ARG A 299 -5.19 -10.72 -16.16
C ARG A 299 -4.36 -10.64 -17.43
N MET A 300 -4.28 -9.47 -18.06
CA MET A 300 -3.46 -9.29 -19.27
C MET A 300 -1.97 -9.42 -18.96
N ALA A 301 -1.52 -9.01 -17.77
CA ALA A 301 -0.13 -9.20 -17.32
C ALA A 301 0.25 -10.69 -17.21
N ASP A 302 -0.67 -11.56 -16.79
CA ASP A 302 -0.46 -13.02 -16.75
C ASP A 302 -0.34 -13.63 -18.16
N GLN A 303 -1.08 -13.08 -19.13
CA GLN A 303 -1.13 -13.57 -20.51
C GLN A 303 0.07 -13.14 -21.38
N ALA A 304 0.89 -12.19 -20.92
CA ALA A 304 2.04 -11.72 -21.70
C ALA A 304 3.03 -12.88 -21.98
N ALA A 305 3.29 -13.14 -23.26
CA ALA A 305 4.16 -14.20 -23.78
C ALA A 305 5.67 -13.90 -23.52
N PRO A 306 6.58 -14.90 -23.56
CA PRO A 306 7.96 -14.78 -23.04
C PRO A 306 8.81 -13.77 -23.84
N PRO A 307 9.95 -13.30 -23.28
CA PRO A 307 10.78 -12.30 -23.91
C PRO A 307 11.18 -12.72 -25.33
N ALA A 308 11.23 -11.74 -26.24
CA ALA A 308 11.57 -11.95 -27.65
C ALA A 308 12.84 -12.82 -27.79
N GLU A 309 12.79 -13.80 -28.69
CA GLU A 309 13.97 -14.55 -29.15
C GLU A 309 15.13 -13.58 -29.37
N GLN A 310 16.25 -13.83 -28.68
CA GLN A 310 17.52 -13.21 -29.04
C GLN A 310 17.77 -13.55 -30.51
N LYS A 311 17.67 -12.54 -31.38
CA LYS A 311 18.18 -12.67 -32.74
C LYS A 311 19.67 -12.94 -32.62
N GLU A 312 20.08 -14.19 -32.84
CA GLU A 312 21.49 -14.52 -33.03
C GLU A 312 22.05 -13.57 -34.09
N ALA A 313 23.11 -12.85 -33.72
CA ALA A 313 23.83 -12.01 -34.65
C ALA A 313 24.37 -12.90 -35.79
N PRO A 314 24.29 -12.46 -37.05
CA PRO A 314 24.81 -13.24 -38.16
C PRO A 314 26.32 -13.43 -37.94
N GLN A 315 26.76 -14.69 -37.88
CA GLN A 315 28.17 -15.04 -37.90
C GLN A 315 28.80 -14.45 -39.16
N GLN A 316 29.78 -13.57 -38.98
CA GLN A 316 30.65 -13.05 -40.05
C GLN A 316 31.79 -14.03 -40.32
#